data_AF-A0A1R1ATS6-F1
#
_entry.id   AF-A0A1R1ATS6-F1
#
_cell.length_a   1.000
_cell.length_b   1.000
_cell.length_c   1.000
_cell.angle_alpha   90.00
_cell.angle_beta   90.00
_cell.angle_gamma   90.00
#
_symmetry.space_group_name_H-M   'P 1'
#
loop_
_entity.id
_entity.type
_entity.pdbx_description
1 polymer ?
#
loop_
_entity_poly.entity_id
_entity_poly.type
_entity_poly.pdbx_seq_one_letter_code
_entity_poly.pdbx_strand_id
1 'polypeptide(L)' 'MSFVGFGILGIVTLLLGFFFFFLHIAVCVWGYNDARRKGRSPEFAILVVLGLLFFPIVGLIIYLLIRNNY' A
#
# COMPACT_ATOMS: atom_id res chain seq x y z
N MET A 1 33.05 11.72 -5.91
CA MET A 1 31.75 11.82 -6.60
C MET A 1 31.51 13.29 -6.96
N SER A 2 31.10 13.62 -8.18
CA SER A 2 30.84 15.00 -8.61
C SER A 2 29.48 15.50 -8.09
N PHE A 3 29.30 16.82 -7.99
CA PHE A 3 28.02 17.46 -7.63
C PHE A 3 26.85 16.96 -8.50
N VAL A 4 27.10 16.76 -9.80
CA VAL A 4 26.13 16.17 -10.75
C VAL A 4 25.71 14.75 -10.32
N GLY A 5 26.64 13.94 -9.83
CA GLY A 5 26.35 12.59 -9.32
C GLY A 5 25.41 12.61 -8.10
N PHE A 6 25.63 13.54 -7.17
CA PHE A 6 24.72 13.71 -6.02
C PHE A 6 23.34 14.22 -6.43
N GLY A 7 23.26 15.12 -7.42
CA GLY A 7 21.99 15.61 -7.96
C GLY A 7 21.14 14.50 -8.60
N ILE A 8 21.77 13.64 -9.43
CA ILE A 8 21.09 12.51 -10.07
C ILE A 8 20.57 11.51 -9.02
N LEU A 9 21.41 11.15 -8.04
CA LEU A 9 20.99 10.24 -6.96
C LEU A 9 19.79 10.80 -6.19
N GLY A 10 19.80 12.10 -5.86
CA GLY A 10 18.69 12.76 -5.17
C GLY A 10 17.38 12.69 -5.95
N ILE A 11 17.41 12.97 -7.26
CA ILE A 11 16.22 12.88 -8.12
C ILE A 11 15.69 11.44 -8.19
N VAL A 12 16.56 10.46 -8.37
CA VAL A 12 16.17 9.04 -8.43
C VAL A 12 15.53 8.60 -7.11
N THR A 13 16.12 8.95 -5.97
CA THR A 13 15.55 8.63 -4.65
C THR A 13 14.18 9.26 -4.44
N LEU A 14 13.99 10.51 -4.87
CA LEU A 14 12.71 11.21 -4.77
C LEU A 14 11.62 10.57 -5.65
N LEU A 15 11.95 10.22 -6.89
CA LEU A 15 11.03 9.52 -7.79
C LEU A 15 10.65 8.14 -7.24
N LEU A 16 11.62 7.41 -6.67
CA LEU A 16 11.37 6.11 -6.06
C LEU A 16 10.47 6.24 -4.81
N GLY A 17 10.69 7.28 -3.99
CA GLY A 17 9.84 7.58 -2.85
C GLY A 17 8.39 7.85 -3.25
N PHE A 18 8.18 8.69 -4.27
CA PHE A 18 6.84 8.94 -4.80
C PHE A 18 6.20 7.68 -5.39
N PHE A 19 6.96 6.88 -6.12
CA PHE A 19 6.47 5.61 -6.65
C PHE A 19 5.94 4.71 -5.54
N PHE A 20 6.72 4.50 -4.46
CA PHE A 20 6.26 3.68 -3.34
C PHE A 20 5.11 4.30 -2.56
N PHE A 21 5.04 5.62 -2.46
CA PHE A 21 3.92 6.32 -1.86
C PHE A 21 2.61 6.09 -2.65
N PHE A 22 2.63 6.26 -3.96
CA PHE A 22 1.46 5.99 -4.82
C PHE A 22 1.09 4.51 -4.81
N LEU A 23 2.08 3.62 -4.82
CA LEU A 23 1.85 2.17 -4.69
C LEU A 23 1.16 1.84 -3.37
N HIS A 24 1.58 2.44 -2.26
CA HIS A 24 0.98 2.20 -0.94
C HIS A 24 -0.48 2.66 -0.89
N ILE A 25 -0.78 3.85 -1.43
CA ILE A 25 -2.17 4.32 -1.55
C ILE A 25 -2.99 3.40 -2.44
N ALA A 26 -2.44 3.00 -3.60
CA ALA A 26 -3.11 2.09 -4.53
C ALA A 26 -3.44 0.74 -3.86
N VAL A 27 -2.54 0.21 -3.04
CA VAL A 27 -2.78 -1.02 -2.26
C VAL A 27 -3.89 -0.82 -1.23
N CYS A 28 -3.94 0.32 -0.52
CA CYS A 28 -5.01 0.61 0.43
C CYS A 28 -6.38 0.68 -0.26
N VAL A 29 -6.47 1.40 -1.37
CA VAL A 29 -7.69 1.52 -2.19
C VAL A 29 -8.09 0.15 -2.77
N TRP A 30 -7.12 -0.62 -3.26
CA TRP A 30 -7.34 -1.98 -3.73
C TRP A 30 -7.92 -2.86 -2.61
N GLY A 31 -7.35 -2.83 -1.41
CA GLY A 31 -7.80 -3.64 -0.28
C GLY A 31 -9.25 -3.34 0.12
N TYR A 32 -9.63 -2.05 0.15
CA TYR A 32 -11.01 -1.66 0.36
C TYR A 32 -11.95 -2.25 -0.71
N ASN A 33 -11.64 -2.01 -1.99
CA ASN A 33 -12.48 -2.44 -3.10
C ASN A 33 -12.55 -3.97 -3.22
N ASP A 34 -11.44 -4.66 -2.95
CA ASP A 34 -11.39 -6.12 -2.92
C ASP A 34 -12.30 -6.68 -1.81
N ALA A 35 -12.22 -6.12 -0.59
CA ALA A 35 -13.09 -6.53 0.51
C ALA A 35 -14.57 -6.30 0.17
N ARG A 36 -14.91 -5.14 -0.40
CA ARG A 36 -16.28 -4.82 -0.83
C ARG A 36 -16.79 -5.74 -1.93
N ARG A 37 -15.97 -6.05 -2.93
CA ARG A 37 -16.32 -7.00 -4.03
C ARG A 37 -16.55 -8.42 -3.52
N LYS A 38 -15.88 -8.81 -2.44
CA LYS A 38 -16.07 -10.10 -1.75
C LYS A 38 -17.28 -10.11 -0.81
N GLY A 39 -18.13 -9.08 -0.84
CA GLY A 39 -19.35 -9.00 -0.02
C GLY A 39 -19.10 -8.68 1.46
N ARG A 40 -17.90 -8.20 1.82
CA ARG A 40 -17.60 -7.82 3.21
C ARG A 40 -18.32 -6.54 3.61
N SER A 41 -18.60 -6.44 4.90
CA SER A 41 -19.23 -5.25 5.48
C SER A 41 -18.33 -4.01 5.29
N PRO A 42 -18.90 -2.80 5.21
CA PRO A 42 -18.12 -1.57 5.09
C PRO A 42 -17.11 -1.40 6.23
N GLU A 43 -17.48 -1.80 7.44
CA GLU A 43 -16.64 -1.70 8.64
C GLU A 43 -15.40 -2.59 8.51
N PHE A 44 -15.57 -3.83 8.04
CA PHE A 44 -14.46 -4.72 7.76
C PHE A 44 -13.53 -4.14 6.68
N ALA A 45 -14.09 -3.58 5.60
CA ALA A 45 -13.29 -2.96 4.54
C ALA A 45 -12.48 -1.76 5.06
N ILE A 46 -13.02 -0.97 6.00
CA ILE A 46 -12.30 0.12 6.67
C ILE A 46 -11.18 -0.43 7.56
N LEU A 47 -11.41 -1.52 8.30
CA LEU A 47 -10.36 -2.18 9.09
C LEU A 47 -9.21 -2.69 8.21
N VAL A 48 -9.53 -3.21 7.02
CA VAL A 48 -8.51 -3.59 6.03
C VAL A 48 -7.68 -2.38 5.61
N VAL A 49 -8.33 -1.25 5.29
CA VAL A 49 -7.61 0.00 4.95
C VAL A 49 -6.72 0.47 6.10
N LEU A 50 -7.22 0.46 7.34
CA LEU A 50 -6.43 0.84 8.52
C LEU A 50 -5.23 -0.09 8.70
N GLY A 51 -5.43 -1.40 8.55
CA GLY A 51 -4.34 -2.38 8.58
C GLY A 51 -3.29 -2.14 7.50
N LEU A 52 -3.71 -1.88 6.26
CA LEU A 52 -2.82 -1.58 5.13
C LEU A 52 -2.10 -0.22 5.29
N LEU A 53 -2.77 0.77 5.88
CA LEU A 53 -2.21 2.11 6.06
C LEU A 53 -1.07 2.11 7.09
N PHE A 54 -1.30 1.51 8.27
CA PHE A 54 -0.31 1.50 9.36
C PHE A 54 0.70 0.36 9.23
N PHE A 55 0.32 -0.74 8.58
CA PHE A 55 1.16 -1.93 8.41
C PHE A 55 1.17 -2.34 6.92
N PRO A 56 1.84 -1.59 6.02
CA PRO A 56 1.78 -1.81 4.57
C PRO A 56 2.09 -3.25 4.13
N ILE A 57 3.13 -3.84 4.70
CA ILE A 57 3.55 -5.20 4.35
C ILE A 57 2.75 -6.23 5.16
N VAL A 58 2.77 -6.10 6.50
CA VAL A 58 2.13 -7.08 7.39
C VAL A 58 0.61 -7.09 7.24
N GLY A 59 -0.03 -5.93 7.17
CA GLY A 59 -1.46 -5.78 6.92
C GLY A 59 -1.88 -6.34 5.55
N LEU A 60 -1.03 -6.20 4.52
CA LEU A 60 -1.28 -6.81 3.22
C LEU A 60 -1.22 -8.33 3.28
N ILE A 61 -0.20 -8.88 3.94
CA ILE A 61 -0.06 -10.32 4.15
C ILE A 61 -1.29 -10.86 4.91
N ILE A 62 -1.63 -10.25 6.04
CA ILE A 62 -2.79 -10.66 6.85
C ILE A 62 -4.07 -10.61 6.02
N TYR A 63 -4.31 -9.52 5.28
CA TYR A 63 -5.47 -9.40 4.41
C TYR A 63 -5.53 -10.52 3.37
N LEU A 64 -4.41 -10.80 2.68
CA LEU A 64 -4.33 -11.87 1.69
C LEU A 64 -4.58 -13.27 2.27
N LEU A 65 -4.22 -13.51 3.52
CA LEU A 65 -4.49 -14.78 4.22
C LEU A 65 -5.96 -14.91 4.60
N ILE A 66 -6.61 -13.84 5.06
CA ILE A 66 -8.02 -13.91 5.53
C ILE A 66 -9.05 -13.70 4.41
N ARG A 67 -8.67 -13.09 3.27
CA ARG A 67 -9.61 -12.65 2.22
C ARG A 67 -10.47 -13.75 1.60
N ASN A 68 -10.15 -15.02 1.79
CA ASN A 68 -10.87 -16.14 1.17
C ASN A 68 -11.31 -17.25 2.15
N ASN A 69 -11.00 -17.10 3.44
CA ASN A 69 -11.20 -18.15 4.43
C ASN A 69 -12.39 -17.91 5.37
N TYR A 70 -12.97 -16.71 5.31
CA TYR A 70 -14.14 -16.31 6.09
C TYR A 70 -15.18 -15.67 5.17
#